data_AF-A0A133V0B5-F1
#
_entry.id   AF-A0A133V0B5-F1
#
_cell.length_a   1.000
_cell.length_b   1.000
_cell.length_c   1.000
_cell.angle_alpha   90.00
_cell.angle_beta   90.00
_cell.angle_gamma   90.00
#
_symmetry.space_group_name_H-M   'P 1'
#
loop_
_entity.id
_entity.type
_entity.pdbx_description
1 polymer ?
#
loop_
_entity_poly.entity_id
_entity_poly.type
_entity_poly.pdbx_seq_one_letter_code
_entity_poly.pdbx_strand_id
1 'polypeptide(L)'
;MWEIETNSNFERLEKVLTREEKPDRIPFYEHGSEIEERVLKEIDEEIFPIEEDMSEKEKIFVDLKNHVKHQTTIGYDYVHAGAIDPDFPYALEQGRAGVSLSEGSKSISAETEEGERVFQHSSKNVIGDWEDFEDYPWPEVDEMNFSPIEWAEDLIPDTMKVLSPAPGGVFEHLTWLVP
;
A
#
# COMPACT_ATOMS: atom_id res chain seq x y z
N MET A 1 30.44 -12.52 1.04
CA MET A 1 29.48 -11.44 0.78
C MET A 1 29.04 -11.62 -0.65
N TRP A 2 27.75 -11.84 -0.91
CA TRP A 2 27.28 -11.92 -2.29
C TRP A 2 27.20 -10.48 -2.81
N GLU A 3 28.06 -10.11 -3.75
CA GLU A 3 27.94 -8.84 -4.47
C GLU A 3 26.77 -8.99 -5.45
N ILE A 4 25.57 -8.59 -5.00
CA ILE A 4 24.41 -8.49 -5.87
C ILE A 4 24.41 -7.08 -6.43
N GLU A 5 24.66 -6.93 -7.72
CA GLU A 5 24.57 -5.65 -8.40
C GLU A 5 23.10 -5.27 -8.56
N THR A 6 22.64 -4.26 -7.82
CA THR A 6 21.25 -3.82 -7.75
C THR A 6 20.94 -2.83 -8.88
N ASN A 7 20.96 -3.34 -10.12
CA ASN A 7 20.60 -2.57 -11.31
C ASN A 7 19.10 -2.65 -11.58
N SER A 8 18.33 -1.83 -10.86
CA SER A 8 16.89 -1.62 -11.09
C SER A 8 16.62 -1.18 -12.52
N ASN A 9 15.71 -1.86 -13.21
CA ASN A 9 15.32 -1.54 -14.58
C ASN A 9 13.86 -1.95 -14.83
N PHE A 10 12.96 -0.97 -14.91
CA PHE A 10 11.54 -1.22 -15.14
C PHE A 10 11.25 -1.96 -16.45
N GLU A 11 12.04 -1.74 -17.50
CA GLU A 11 11.84 -2.45 -18.78
C GLU A 11 11.96 -3.97 -18.62
N ARG A 12 12.77 -4.44 -17.65
CA ARG A 12 12.89 -5.85 -17.32
C ARG A 12 11.55 -6.41 -16.85
N LEU A 13 10.90 -5.72 -15.92
CA LEU A 13 9.58 -6.10 -15.42
C LEU A 13 8.54 -6.05 -16.54
N GLU A 14 8.51 -4.96 -17.31
CA GLU A 14 7.57 -4.75 -18.41
C GLU A 14 7.62 -5.90 -19.42
N LYS A 15 8.80 -6.23 -19.94
CA LYS A 15 9.00 -7.33 -20.90
C LYS A 15 8.59 -8.70 -20.37
N VAL A 16 8.77 -8.94 -19.06
CA VAL A 16 8.33 -10.18 -18.41
C VAL A 16 6.82 -10.23 -18.35
N LEU A 17 6.16 -9.14 -17.94
CA LEU A 17 4.71 -9.05 -17.85
C LEU A 17 4.04 -9.16 -19.23
N THR A 18 4.64 -8.57 -20.27
CA THR A 18 4.15 -8.67 -21.66
C THR A 18 4.59 -9.94 -22.38
N ARG A 19 5.46 -10.74 -21.75
CA ARG A 19 6.03 -12.00 -22.28
C ARG A 19 6.82 -11.82 -23.59
N GLU A 20 7.43 -10.66 -23.77
CA GLU A 20 8.22 -10.33 -24.95
C GLU A 20 9.60 -10.98 -24.94
N GLU A 21 10.24 -11.03 -23.77
CA GLU A 21 11.62 -11.50 -23.63
C GLU A 21 11.78 -12.32 -22.34
N LYS A 22 12.74 -13.25 -22.35
CA LYS A 22 13.20 -13.90 -21.12
C LYS A 22 14.12 -12.93 -20.37
N PRO A 23 13.92 -12.66 -19.07
CA PRO A 23 14.72 -11.68 -18.38
C PRO A 23 16.11 -12.25 -18.02
N ASP A 24 17.07 -11.35 -17.85
CA ASP A 24 18.43 -11.60 -17.35
C ASP A 24 18.43 -12.10 -15.89
N ARG A 25 17.46 -11.65 -15.09
CA ARG A 25 17.11 -12.21 -13.77
C ARG A 25 15.60 -12.15 -13.54
N ILE A 26 15.08 -12.97 -12.64
CA ILE A 26 13.65 -12.91 -12.27
C ILE A 26 13.40 -11.58 -11.53
N PRO A 27 12.52 -10.68 -12.02
CA PRO A 27 12.13 -9.48 -11.29
C PRO A 27 11.47 -9.86 -9.96
N PHE A 28 11.76 -9.11 -8.91
CA PHE A 28 10.95 -9.20 -7.70
C PHE A 28 9.57 -8.58 -7.94
N TYR A 29 8.57 -9.16 -7.29
CA TYR A 29 7.22 -8.65 -7.24
C TYR A 29 6.63 -9.02 -5.90
N GLU A 30 6.15 -8.02 -5.17
CA GLU A 30 5.61 -8.17 -3.83
C GLU A 30 4.43 -7.22 -3.64
N HIS A 31 3.43 -7.67 -2.88
CA HIS A 31 2.24 -6.88 -2.57
C HIS A 31 2.48 -5.86 -1.45
N GLY A 32 3.42 -6.15 -0.54
CA GLY A 32 3.85 -5.30 0.56
C GLY A 32 4.81 -6.06 1.48
N SER A 33 5.68 -5.32 2.18
CA SER A 33 6.62 -5.87 3.14
C SER A 33 6.48 -5.12 4.46
N GLU A 34 6.25 -5.84 5.56
CA GLU A 34 6.19 -5.28 6.91
C GLU A 34 7.56 -5.28 7.61
N ILE A 35 8.59 -5.75 6.91
CA ILE A 35 9.95 -5.93 7.46
C ILE A 35 10.96 -4.98 6.85
N GLU A 36 10.55 -3.95 6.10
CA GLU A 36 11.46 -3.06 5.36
C GLU A 36 12.47 -2.37 6.26
N GLU A 37 12.01 -1.82 7.39
CA GLU A 37 12.88 -1.20 8.39
C GLU A 37 13.91 -2.21 8.93
N ARG A 38 13.49 -3.45 9.19
CA ARG A 38 14.38 -4.51 9.65
C ARG A 38 15.40 -4.86 8.56
N VAL A 39 14.97 -5.00 7.31
CA VAL A 39 15.85 -5.29 6.18
C VAL A 39 16.90 -4.20 6.04
N LEU A 40 16.49 -2.92 6.03
CA LEU A 40 17.39 -1.77 5.95
C LEU A 40 18.41 -1.76 7.11
N LYS A 41 17.97 -2.05 8.35
CA LYS A 41 18.89 -2.17 9.50
C LYS A 41 19.92 -3.29 9.33
N GLU A 42 19.47 -4.47 8.90
CA GLU A 42 20.34 -5.67 8.79
C GLU A 42 21.38 -5.53 7.65
N ILE A 43 21.10 -4.70 6.65
CA ILE A 43 22.04 -4.38 5.56
C ILE A 43 22.82 -3.08 5.79
N ASP A 44 22.74 -2.50 7.00
CA ASP A 44 23.47 -1.29 7.43
C ASP A 44 23.13 -0.03 6.60
N GLU A 45 21.87 0.09 6.17
CA GLU A 45 21.37 1.27 5.47
C GLU A 45 20.75 2.28 6.44
N GLU A 46 21.01 3.58 6.19
CA GLU A 46 20.36 4.67 6.91
C GLU A 46 18.83 4.62 6.74
N ILE A 47 18.10 4.84 7.84
CA ILE A 47 16.64 4.97 7.87
C ILE A 47 16.31 6.39 8.33
N PHE A 48 15.46 7.08 7.58
CA PHE A 48 14.98 8.40 7.95
C PHE A 48 13.97 8.27 9.10
N PRO A 49 14.18 8.95 10.24
CA PRO A 49 13.30 8.83 11.39
C PRO A 49 11.96 9.55 11.14
N ILE A 50 10.89 8.96 11.65
CA ILE A 50 9.57 9.58 11.73
C ILE A 50 9.42 10.14 13.15
N GLU A 51 9.39 11.46 13.27
CA GLU A 51 9.28 12.14 14.56
C GLU A 51 7.81 12.45 14.92
N GLU A 52 7.49 12.47 16.21
CA GLU A 52 6.10 12.66 16.68
C GLU A 52 5.49 14.01 16.28
N ASP A 53 6.32 15.05 16.17
CA ASP A 53 5.92 16.43 15.86
C ASP A 53 5.77 16.71 14.36
N MET A 54 6.10 15.75 13.50
CA MET A 54 5.85 15.85 12.05
C MET A 54 4.36 15.90 11.75
N SER A 55 3.99 16.67 10.72
CA SER A 55 2.65 16.58 10.14
C SER A 55 2.42 15.23 9.47
N GLU A 56 1.17 14.77 9.36
CA GLU A 56 0.85 13.51 8.69
C GLU A 56 1.41 13.45 7.26
N LYS A 57 1.38 14.57 6.54
CA LYS A 57 1.99 14.69 5.21
C LYS A 57 3.49 14.40 5.23
N GLU A 58 4.22 14.93 6.22
CA GLU A 58 5.66 14.69 6.38
C GLU A 58 5.94 13.24 6.74
N LYS A 59 5.15 12.65 7.64
CA LYS A 59 5.28 11.23 8.02
C LYS A 59 5.12 10.31 6.81
N ILE A 60 4.07 10.51 6.00
CA ILE A 60 3.82 9.74 4.76
C ILE A 60 5.00 9.90 3.79
N PHE A 61 5.51 11.12 3.61
CA PHE A 61 6.65 11.37 2.73
C PHE A 61 7.94 10.67 3.21
N VAL A 62 8.23 10.72 4.51
CA VAL A 62 9.40 10.04 5.10
C VAL A 62 9.27 8.52 4.99
N ASP A 63 8.08 7.98 5.23
CA ASP A 63 7.77 6.56 5.06
C ASP A 63 8.00 6.11 3.60
N LEU A 64 7.43 6.84 2.63
CA LEU A 64 7.66 6.61 1.20
C LEU A 64 9.15 6.66 0.85
N LYS A 65 9.90 7.60 1.44
CA LYS A 65 11.34 7.71 1.20
C LYS A 65 12.12 6.49 1.71
N ASN A 66 11.77 5.97 2.90
CA ASN A 66 12.34 4.73 3.41
C ASN A 66 11.95 3.53 2.54
N HIS A 67 10.70 3.48 2.06
CA HIS A 67 10.21 2.45 1.16
C HIS A 67 10.96 2.40 -0.17
N VAL A 68 11.11 3.55 -0.83
CA VAL A 68 11.92 3.71 -2.05
C VAL A 68 13.35 3.23 -1.81
N LYS A 69 13.94 3.60 -0.67
CA LYS A 69 15.28 3.17 -0.30
C LYS A 69 15.36 1.65 -0.16
N HIS A 70 14.42 1.03 0.54
CA HIS A 70 14.34 -0.42 0.68
C HIS A 70 14.29 -1.12 -0.69
N GLN A 71 13.35 -0.74 -1.56
CA GLN A 71 13.15 -1.39 -2.86
C GLN A 71 14.33 -1.18 -3.82
N THR A 72 14.92 0.01 -3.82
CA THR A 72 16.13 0.29 -4.63
C THR A 72 17.33 -0.52 -4.11
N THR A 73 17.57 -0.54 -2.79
CA THR A 73 18.73 -1.23 -2.22
C THR A 73 18.68 -2.74 -2.43
N ILE A 74 17.52 -3.38 -2.33
CA ILE A 74 17.43 -4.84 -2.51
C ILE A 74 17.18 -5.26 -3.98
N GLY A 75 17.08 -4.29 -4.88
CA GLY A 75 17.06 -4.50 -6.33
C GLY A 75 15.68 -4.86 -6.89
N TYR A 76 14.63 -4.18 -6.48
CA TYR A 76 13.35 -4.18 -7.21
C TYR A 76 13.50 -3.41 -8.51
N ASP A 77 12.64 -3.68 -9.49
CA ASP A 77 12.63 -3.00 -10.79
C ASP A 77 11.57 -1.89 -10.89
N TYR A 78 10.80 -1.71 -9.81
CA TYR A 78 9.75 -0.72 -9.66
C TYR A 78 9.71 -0.22 -8.21
N VAL A 79 9.09 0.93 -7.99
CA VAL A 79 8.68 1.34 -6.65
C VAL A 79 7.19 1.17 -6.47
N HIS A 80 6.77 0.65 -5.33
CA HIS A 80 5.36 0.58 -4.97
C HIS A 80 4.94 1.88 -4.29
N ALA A 81 4.03 2.63 -4.92
CA ALA A 81 3.44 3.82 -4.31
C ALA A 81 2.02 3.98 -4.85
N GLY A 82 1.05 4.19 -3.96
CA GLY A 82 -0.37 4.26 -4.28
C GLY A 82 -1.01 5.56 -3.83
N ALA A 83 -2.20 5.82 -4.36
CA ALA A 83 -3.07 6.84 -3.79
C ALA A 83 -3.51 6.43 -2.39
N ILE A 84 -3.69 7.42 -1.52
CA ILE A 84 -4.33 7.23 -0.23
C ILE A 84 -5.83 7.45 -0.46
N ASP A 85 -6.57 6.36 -0.32
CA ASP A 85 -8.03 6.33 -0.38
C ASP A 85 -8.61 7.05 0.85
N PRO A 86 -9.66 7.87 0.74
CA PRO A 86 -10.43 8.36 1.90
C PRO A 86 -11.14 7.24 2.69
N ASP A 87 -10.90 5.98 2.31
CA ASP A 87 -11.56 4.76 2.73
C ASP A 87 -12.99 4.68 2.24
N PHE A 88 -13.39 3.49 1.79
CA PHE A 88 -14.81 3.21 1.65
C PHE A 88 -15.49 3.37 3.02
N PRO A 89 -16.63 4.06 3.12
CA PRO A 89 -17.30 4.34 4.40
C PRO A 89 -17.55 3.10 5.28
N TYR A 90 -17.65 1.91 4.70
CA TYR A 90 -17.78 0.66 5.48
C TYR A 90 -16.51 0.29 6.28
N ALA A 91 -15.33 0.69 5.80
CA ALA A 91 -14.04 0.47 6.46
C ALA A 91 -13.95 1.25 7.77
N LEU A 92 -14.60 2.42 7.84
CA LEU A 92 -14.67 3.27 9.03
C LEU A 92 -15.62 2.69 10.10
N GLU A 93 -16.76 2.10 9.69
CA GLU A 93 -17.74 1.54 10.64
C GLU A 93 -17.43 0.12 11.11
N GLN A 94 -16.89 -0.74 10.25
CA GLN A 94 -16.68 -2.17 10.52
C GLN A 94 -15.20 -2.55 10.65
N GLY A 95 -14.29 -1.64 10.31
CA GLY A 95 -12.85 -1.87 10.32
C GLY A 95 -12.37 -2.64 9.08
N ARG A 96 -11.46 -2.05 8.32
CA ARG A 96 -10.73 -2.71 7.21
C ARG A 96 -9.31 -3.03 7.68
N ALA A 97 -8.83 -4.24 7.40
CA ALA A 97 -7.42 -4.57 7.63
C ALA A 97 -6.54 -3.62 6.81
N GLY A 98 -5.60 -2.93 7.45
CA GLY A 98 -4.70 -1.97 6.81
C GLY A 98 -5.18 -0.51 6.81
N VAL A 99 -6.33 -0.21 7.43
CA VAL A 99 -6.84 1.15 7.63
C VAL A 99 -6.74 1.51 9.10
N SER A 100 -6.11 2.64 9.43
CA SER A 100 -6.08 3.14 10.80
C SER A 100 -7.52 3.45 11.23
N LEU A 101 -8.02 2.73 12.23
CA LEU A 101 -9.37 2.94 12.74
C LEU A 101 -9.50 4.41 13.19
N SER A 102 -10.34 5.18 12.52
CA SER A 102 -10.70 6.52 13.02
C SER A 102 -11.24 6.40 14.45
N GLU A 103 -10.88 7.33 15.34
CA GLU A 103 -11.43 7.40 16.69
C GLU A 103 -12.98 7.35 16.63
N GLY A 104 -13.57 6.23 17.08
CA GLY A 104 -15.01 6.00 17.01
C GLY A 104 -15.45 4.77 16.21
N SER A 105 -14.54 4.08 15.52
CA SER A 105 -14.86 2.80 14.87
C SER A 105 -15.30 1.75 15.91
N LYS A 106 -16.39 1.03 15.61
CA LYS A 106 -16.93 -0.06 16.45
C LYS A 106 -16.56 -1.42 15.87
N SER A 107 -15.35 -1.55 15.35
CA SER A 107 -14.86 -2.84 14.90
C SER A 107 -14.60 -3.77 16.09
N ILE A 108 -14.87 -5.07 15.92
CA ILE A 108 -14.42 -6.06 16.90
C ILE A 108 -12.93 -6.27 16.62
N SER A 109 -12.07 -5.98 17.57
CA SER A 109 -10.62 -6.22 17.43
C SER A 109 -10.08 -7.09 18.56
N ALA A 110 -8.90 -7.67 18.32
CA ALA A 110 -8.13 -8.35 19.34
C ALA A 110 -6.64 -8.02 19.18
N GLU A 111 -5.98 -7.77 20.30
CA GLU A 111 -4.52 -7.63 20.35
C GLU A 111 -3.83 -8.96 20.04
N THR A 112 -2.81 -8.91 19.20
CA THR A 112 -1.94 -10.05 18.86
C THR A 112 -0.48 -9.65 19.06
N GLU A 113 0.44 -10.63 19.01
CA GLU A 113 1.89 -10.34 19.06
C GLU A 113 2.35 -9.47 17.88
N GLU A 114 1.59 -9.47 16.77
CA GLU A 114 1.84 -8.77 15.52
C GLU A 114 1.10 -7.41 15.44
N GLY A 115 0.34 -7.05 16.48
CA GLY A 115 -0.47 -5.82 16.54
C GLY A 115 -1.97 -6.07 16.65
N GLU A 116 -2.76 -5.02 16.48
CA GLU A 116 -4.23 -5.08 16.55
C GLU A 116 -4.79 -5.78 15.32
N ARG A 117 -5.55 -6.86 15.54
CA ARG A 117 -6.30 -7.56 14.49
C ARG A 117 -7.76 -7.15 14.53
N VAL A 118 -8.27 -6.70 13.39
CA VAL A 118 -9.66 -6.28 13.24
C VAL A 118 -10.51 -7.39 12.58
N PHE A 119 -11.73 -7.58 13.07
CA PHE A 119 -12.68 -8.60 12.63
C PHE A 119 -13.99 -7.97 12.17
N GLN A 120 -14.47 -8.43 11.02
CA GLN A 120 -15.77 -8.04 10.50
C GLN A 120 -16.88 -8.98 10.99
N HIS A 121 -18.06 -8.42 11.27
CA HIS A 121 -19.23 -9.19 11.64
C HIS A 121 -20.13 -9.46 10.42
N SER A 122 -20.15 -10.69 9.91
CA SER A 122 -20.83 -11.07 8.66
C SER A 122 -22.36 -10.96 8.66
N SER A 123 -22.99 -10.67 9.81
CA SER A 123 -24.45 -10.58 9.91
C SER A 123 -25.02 -9.17 9.69
N LYS A 124 -24.18 -8.19 9.39
CA LYS A 124 -24.59 -6.80 9.14
C LYS A 124 -24.42 -6.49 7.65
N ASN A 125 -25.55 -6.27 6.98
CA ASN A 125 -25.55 -5.83 5.59
C ASN A 125 -25.39 -4.31 5.60
N VAL A 126 -24.32 -3.80 4.99
CA VAL A 126 -24.17 -2.35 4.77
C VAL A 126 -25.10 -1.91 3.65
N ILE A 127 -25.25 -2.76 2.62
CA ILE A 127 -26.20 -2.60 1.53
C ILE A 127 -27.07 -3.87 1.48
N GLY A 128 -28.30 -3.77 1.97
CA GLY A 128 -29.26 -4.88 1.99
C GLY A 128 -30.25 -4.85 0.83
N ASP A 129 -30.56 -3.67 0.31
CA ASP A 129 -31.46 -3.46 -0.82
C ASP A 129 -31.03 -2.28 -1.72
N TRP A 130 -31.91 -1.89 -2.64
CA TRP A 130 -31.65 -0.81 -3.60
C TRP A 130 -31.69 0.59 -2.99
N GLU A 131 -32.49 0.80 -1.93
CA GLU A 131 -32.53 2.09 -1.24
C GLU A 131 -31.20 2.33 -0.52
N ASP A 132 -30.68 1.31 0.18
CA ASP A 132 -29.35 1.36 0.79
C ASP A 132 -28.24 1.63 -0.24
N PHE A 133 -28.34 1.05 -1.44
CA PHE A 133 -27.35 1.24 -2.52
C PHE A 133 -27.34 2.68 -3.05
N GLU A 134 -28.52 3.27 -3.24
CA GLU A 134 -28.68 4.64 -3.73
C GLU A 134 -28.24 5.68 -2.69
N ASP A 135 -28.46 5.40 -1.41
CA ASP A 135 -28.07 6.27 -0.30
C ASP A 135 -26.62 6.05 0.19
N TYR A 136 -25.94 4.99 -0.28
CA TYR A 136 -24.57 4.70 0.14
C TYR A 136 -23.61 5.83 -0.30
N PRO A 137 -22.77 6.38 0.60
CA PRO A 137 -21.87 7.49 0.29
C PRO A 137 -20.63 6.99 -0.46
N TRP A 138 -20.79 6.65 -1.74
CA TRP A 138 -19.69 6.21 -2.60
C TRP A 138 -18.59 7.29 -2.65
N PRO A 139 -17.30 6.92 -2.43
CA PRO A 139 -16.21 7.88 -2.51
C PRO A 139 -16.05 8.42 -3.93
N GLU A 140 -15.75 9.71 -4.05
CA GLU A 140 -15.45 10.34 -5.33
C GLU A 140 -13.94 10.32 -5.62
N VAL A 141 -13.55 10.26 -6.90
CA VAL A 141 -12.14 10.13 -7.29
C VAL A 141 -11.31 11.34 -6.86
N ASP A 142 -11.91 12.52 -6.83
CA ASP A 142 -11.30 13.78 -6.39
C ASP A 142 -11.09 13.87 -4.87
N GLU A 143 -11.67 12.95 -4.10
CA GLU A 143 -11.39 12.80 -2.66
C GLU A 143 -10.11 11.98 -2.41
N MET A 144 -9.59 11.27 -3.42
CA MET A 144 -8.35 10.50 -3.31
C MET A 144 -7.11 11.40 -3.26
N ASN A 145 -6.18 11.06 -2.36
CA ASN A 145 -4.90 11.74 -2.25
C ASN A 145 -3.83 11.02 -3.08
N PHE A 146 -3.53 11.54 -4.27
CA PHE A 146 -2.50 11.02 -5.18
C PHE A 146 -1.08 11.49 -4.87
N SER A 147 -0.89 12.33 -3.85
CA SER A 147 0.42 12.94 -3.57
C SER A 147 1.58 11.94 -3.41
N PRO A 148 1.42 10.73 -2.81
CA PRO A 148 2.53 9.78 -2.72
C PRO A 148 3.04 9.29 -4.08
N ILE A 149 2.17 9.17 -5.08
CA ILE A 149 2.56 8.81 -6.45
C ILE A 149 3.38 9.94 -7.07
N GLU A 150 2.96 11.19 -6.86
CA GLU A 150 3.67 12.38 -7.34
C GLU A 150 5.03 12.54 -6.65
N TRP A 151 5.10 12.36 -5.32
CA TRP A 151 6.35 12.46 -4.58
C TRP A 151 7.35 11.37 -4.95
N ALA A 152 6.87 10.19 -5.35
CA ALA A 152 7.75 9.12 -5.78
C ALA A 152 8.56 9.50 -7.02
N GLU A 153 8.04 10.36 -7.91
CA GLU A 153 8.77 10.86 -9.09
C GLU A 153 10.11 11.52 -8.68
N ASP A 154 10.12 12.28 -7.59
CA ASP A 154 11.32 12.96 -7.08
C ASP A 154 12.29 12.03 -6.33
N LEU A 155 11.84 10.82 -5.96
CA LEU A 155 12.58 9.90 -5.09
C LEU A 155 13.20 8.73 -5.85
N ILE A 156 12.59 8.30 -6.96
CA ILE A 156 13.03 7.10 -7.68
C ILE A 156 14.14 7.40 -8.69
N PRO A 157 15.03 6.43 -8.98
CA PRO A 157 15.95 6.52 -10.11
C PRO A 157 15.20 6.58 -11.45
N ASP A 158 15.80 7.23 -12.46
CA ASP A 158 15.29 7.30 -13.84
C ASP A 158 15.00 5.92 -14.47
N THR A 159 15.65 4.86 -13.97
CA THR A 159 15.50 3.50 -14.48
C THR A 159 14.30 2.75 -13.91
N MET A 160 13.58 3.35 -12.95
CA MET A 160 12.41 2.77 -12.29
C MET A 160 11.14 3.52 -12.67
N LYS A 161 10.00 2.88 -12.45
CA LYS A 161 8.69 3.53 -12.47
C LYS A 161 7.92 3.16 -11.21
N VAL A 162 6.92 3.97 -10.91
CA VAL A 162 5.92 3.66 -9.89
C VAL A 162 4.97 2.60 -10.42
N LEU A 163 4.80 1.52 -9.66
CA LEU A 163 3.70 0.58 -9.82
C LEU A 163 2.70 0.84 -8.69
N SER A 164 1.56 1.44 -9.03
CA SER A 164 0.49 1.64 -8.07
C SER A 164 -0.20 0.30 -7.76
N PRO A 165 -0.50 0.00 -6.49
CA PRO A 165 -1.36 -1.11 -6.14
C PRO A 165 -2.70 -0.98 -6.86
N ALA A 166 -3.28 -2.12 -7.24
CA ALA A 166 -4.69 -2.15 -7.59
C ALA A 166 -5.50 -1.90 -6.31
N PRO A 167 -6.58 -1.10 -6.36
CA PRO A 167 -7.39 -0.78 -5.17
C PRO A 167 -8.15 -1.99 -4.59
N GLY A 168 -8.07 -3.14 -5.26
CA GLY A 168 -8.92 -4.31 -5.04
C GLY A 168 -9.81 -4.57 -6.25
N GLY A 169 -10.36 -5.77 -6.33
CA GLY A 169 -11.37 -6.09 -7.34
C GLY A 169 -12.76 -5.56 -6.93
N VAL A 170 -13.64 -5.26 -7.89
CA VAL A 170 -15.03 -4.86 -7.58
C VAL A 170 -15.71 -5.85 -6.64
N PHE A 171 -15.53 -7.16 -6.88
CA PHE A 171 -16.10 -8.20 -6.03
C PHE A 171 -15.53 -8.18 -4.61
N GLU A 172 -14.23 -7.87 -4.44
CA GLU A 172 -13.62 -7.77 -3.12
C GLU A 172 -14.31 -6.69 -2.30
N HIS A 173 -14.47 -5.49 -2.84
CA HIS A 173 -15.23 -4.41 -2.18
C HIS A 173 -16.69 -4.81 -1.88
N LEU A 174 -17.35 -5.51 -2.81
CA LEU A 174 -18.72 -5.98 -2.61
C LEU A 174 -18.85 -6.96 -1.45
N THR A 175 -17.88 -7.88 -1.25
CA THR A 175 -17.95 -8.84 -0.13
C THR A 175 -17.93 -8.17 1.25
N TRP A 176 -17.49 -6.91 1.33
CA TRP A 176 -17.54 -6.15 2.57
C TRP A 176 -18.83 -5.35 2.75
N LEU A 177 -19.56 -5.07 1.66
CA LEU A 177 -20.75 -4.24 1.62
C LEU A 177 -22.04 -5.05 1.67
N VAL A 178 -22.04 -6.17 0.96
CA VAL A 178 -23.18 -7.06 0.73
C VAL A 178 -22.88 -8.40 1.40
N PRO A 179 -23.87 -9.06 2.02
CA PRO A 179 -23.70 -10.37 2.67
C PRO A 179 -23.19 -11.50 1.76
#